data_AF-A0A6G4UBA3-F1
#
_entry.id   AF-A0A6G4UBA3-F1
#
_cell.length_a   1.000
_cell.length_b   1.000
_cell.length_c   1.000
_cell.angle_alpha   90.00
_cell.angle_beta   90.00
_cell.angle_gamma   90.00
#
_symmetry.space_group_name_H-M   'P 1'
#
loop_
_entity.id
_entity.type
_entity.pdbx_description
1 polymer ?
#
loop_
_entity_poly.entity_id
_entity_poly.type
_entity_poly.pdbx_seq_one_letter_code
_entity_poly.pdbx_strand_id
1 'polypeptide(L)'
;MSAPEGAGGRGWRIEWWIRIVFGLSALATAALAYRYHAQEQAEALHTQRAGWAPALLAAVLAALGGAAVLIRPQLGTAKRCWLMSAVAAVVFALGTGTVWQLVSGDDRTDTIVGAPLMKPADADRYVREELGPKPVRKIPTGVFIQGVKLTGPEEVQVNGYVWQHYDESVPRTSQGVAFPEAPDGYAGKEVYSFRRADGRLTKGWHFNLTLRQRFDYHRYPLDKQNVWLRMWTTSAFEREVLVPDLAGYPPWKPHAKYGLDEDIVSAGWSPYYTAFSYARHNYNITFGGADYRPGGSSGATELYYNIGVSRLYKGPLIGKLLQSTFIAVVMFMALFVHTRDAKKHPRFGFSTWTAISFAVSLLLVIVVDQTDVREITGDTSMTYLEYFAIAQYILITGIFANAILLGSDTRVPPLEWRDNLLPRLLYWPILTGLFFAFTMLVFAFD
;
A
#
# COMPACT_ATOMS: atom_id res chain seq x y z
N MET A 1 25.44 -21.93 61.02
CA MET A 1 26.06 -22.36 59.75
C MET A 1 25.01 -23.17 59.01
N SER A 2 24.51 -22.85 57.82
CA SER A 2 24.95 -21.99 56.72
C SER A 2 23.73 -21.81 55.81
N ALA A 3 23.40 -20.57 55.43
CA ALA A 3 22.37 -20.26 54.45
C ALA A 3 22.91 -20.52 53.02
N PRO A 4 22.09 -20.95 52.04
CA PRO A 4 22.55 -21.10 50.68
C PRO A 4 22.56 -19.74 49.97
N GLU A 5 23.76 -19.18 49.83
CA GLU A 5 24.10 -18.21 48.78
C GLU A 5 23.97 -18.88 47.41
N GLY A 6 23.24 -18.26 46.47
CA GLY A 6 23.20 -18.79 45.10
C GLY A 6 22.24 -18.11 44.13
N ALA A 7 21.23 -17.38 44.61
CA ALA A 7 20.23 -16.77 43.71
C ALA A 7 20.57 -15.33 43.25
N GLY A 8 21.51 -14.64 43.92
CA GLY A 8 21.77 -13.20 43.69
C GLY A 8 22.58 -12.86 42.43
N GLY A 9 23.45 -13.76 41.96
CA GLY A 9 24.42 -13.43 40.89
C GLY A 9 23.87 -13.44 39.46
N ARG A 10 22.79 -14.19 39.20
CA ARG A 10 22.25 -14.38 37.84
C ARG A 10 21.37 -13.21 37.38
N GLY A 11 20.61 -12.61 38.30
CA GLY A 11 19.77 -11.43 38.02
C GLY A 11 20.57 -10.16 37.75
N TRP A 12 21.70 -9.96 38.45
CA TRP A 12 22.55 -8.79 38.27
C TRP A 12 23.18 -8.70 36.88
N ARG A 13 23.65 -9.84 36.32
CA ARG A 13 24.20 -9.89 34.96
C ARG A 13 23.15 -9.57 33.88
N ILE A 14 21.91 -10.01 34.06
CA ILE A 14 20.81 -9.75 33.11
C ILE A 14 20.38 -8.28 33.16
N GLU A 15 20.29 -7.67 34.35
CA GLU A 15 20.01 -6.23 34.48
C GLU A 15 21.09 -5.38 33.80
N TRP A 16 22.36 -5.76 33.93
CA TRP A 16 23.48 -5.05 33.31
C TRP A 16 23.42 -5.07 31.77
N TRP A 17 23.13 -6.24 31.18
CA TRP A 17 22.97 -6.38 29.73
C TRP A 17 21.79 -5.58 29.19
N ILE A 18 20.66 -5.54 29.90
CA ILE A 18 19.48 -4.78 29.47
C ILE A 18 19.75 -3.27 29.49
N ARG A 19 20.48 -2.78 30.49
CA ARG A 19 20.88 -1.36 30.56
C ARG A 19 21.85 -0.98 29.44
N ILE A 20 22.78 -1.86 29.09
CA ILE A 20 23.68 -1.67 27.94
C ILE A 20 22.88 -1.64 26.63
N VAL A 21 22.02 -2.63 26.40
CA VAL A 21 21.20 -2.72 25.18
C VAL A 21 20.27 -1.52 25.07
N PHE A 22 19.66 -1.07 26.17
CA PHE A 22 18.84 0.14 26.20
C PHE A 22 19.64 1.42 25.95
N GLY A 23 20.83 1.55 26.54
CA GLY A 23 21.71 2.71 26.30
C GLY A 23 22.16 2.77 24.84
N LEU A 24 22.53 1.63 24.26
CA LEU A 24 22.92 1.52 22.86
C LEU A 24 21.74 1.75 21.89
N SER A 25 20.55 1.23 22.20
CA SER A 25 19.37 1.46 21.36
C SER A 25 18.91 2.92 21.45
N ALA A 26 18.90 3.55 22.63
CA ALA A 26 18.57 4.96 22.78
C ALA A 26 19.58 5.88 22.06
N LEU A 27 20.88 5.58 22.14
CA LEU A 27 21.93 6.28 21.39
C LEU A 27 21.78 6.09 19.87
N ALA A 28 21.47 4.87 19.42
CA ALA A 28 21.20 4.60 18.01
C ALA A 28 19.95 5.36 17.52
N THR A 29 18.87 5.40 18.32
CA THR A 29 17.66 6.18 18.01
C THR A 29 17.98 7.67 17.90
N ALA A 30 18.72 8.24 18.85
CA ALA A 30 19.10 9.64 18.82
C ALA A 30 20.01 9.97 17.62
N ALA A 31 20.97 9.10 17.30
CA ALA A 31 21.87 9.27 16.17
C ALA A 31 21.15 9.13 14.82
N LEU A 32 20.21 8.20 14.69
CA LEU A 32 19.39 8.01 13.49
C LEU A 32 18.38 9.13 13.32
N ALA A 33 17.73 9.59 14.39
CA ALA A 33 16.83 10.74 14.35
C ALA A 33 17.58 12.03 13.98
N TYR A 34 18.78 12.23 14.52
CA TYR A 34 19.65 13.35 14.14
C TYR A 34 20.05 13.28 12.66
N ARG A 35 20.43 12.10 12.15
CA ARG A 35 20.73 11.91 10.73
C ARG A 35 19.53 12.13 9.83
N TYR A 36 18.35 11.64 10.21
CA TYR A 36 17.11 11.86 9.47
C TYR A 36 16.83 13.36 9.31
N HIS A 37 16.91 14.12 10.41
CA HIS A 37 16.64 15.55 10.39
C HIS A 37 17.72 16.35 9.65
N ALA A 38 18.98 15.91 9.70
CA ALA A 38 20.07 16.50 8.94
C ALA A 38 19.99 16.20 7.43
N GLN A 39 19.41 15.07 7.03
CA GLN A 39 19.31 14.63 5.64
C GLN A 39 18.07 15.19 4.93
N GLU A 40 16.99 15.44 5.68
CA GLU A 40 15.78 16.14 5.21
C GLU A 40 16.08 17.57 4.69
N GLN A 41 17.14 18.21 5.19
CA GLN A 41 17.62 19.51 4.69
C GLN A 41 18.51 19.41 3.44
N ALA A 42 19.03 18.23 3.10
CA ALA A 42 20.06 18.04 2.07
C ALA A 42 19.53 17.42 0.75
N GLU A 43 18.49 16.59 0.78
CA GLU A 43 18.06 15.78 -0.37
C GLU A 43 16.62 16.09 -0.82
N ALA A 44 16.36 17.34 -1.19
CA ALA A 44 15.09 17.76 -1.80
C ALA A 44 14.89 17.22 -3.24
N LEU A 45 15.85 16.50 -3.83
CA LEU A 45 15.75 15.95 -5.18
C LEU A 45 16.26 14.49 -5.20
N HIS A 46 15.32 13.58 -5.46
CA HIS A 46 15.51 12.18 -5.90
C HIS A 46 15.85 11.11 -4.84
N THR A 47 14.90 10.18 -4.68
CA THR A 47 15.03 8.84 -4.07
C THR A 47 15.27 8.76 -2.56
N GLN A 48 14.35 9.32 -1.78
CA GLN A 48 14.22 9.02 -0.36
C GLN A 48 13.66 7.59 -0.18
N ARG A 49 14.55 6.58 -0.04
CA ARG A 49 14.24 5.30 0.63
C ARG A 49 13.77 5.60 2.06
N ALA A 50 12.94 4.74 2.64
CA ALA A 50 12.27 4.92 3.94
C ALA A 50 13.24 5.19 5.13
N GLY A 51 13.82 6.38 5.20
CA GLY A 51 14.77 6.79 6.25
C GLY A 51 14.14 6.84 7.65
N TRP A 52 12.81 6.88 7.72
CA TRP A 52 12.04 6.78 8.95
C TRP A 52 12.11 5.37 9.57
N ALA A 53 12.31 4.32 8.77
CA ALA A 53 12.25 2.94 9.22
C ALA A 53 13.28 2.56 10.30
N PRO A 54 14.59 2.82 10.12
CA PRO A 54 15.57 2.51 11.16
C PRO A 54 15.35 3.36 12.42
N ALA A 55 14.90 4.61 12.27
CA ALA A 55 14.58 5.49 13.41
C ALA A 55 13.39 4.94 14.22
N LEU A 56 12.33 4.49 13.54
CA LEU A 56 11.16 3.90 14.20
C LEU A 56 11.50 2.57 14.88
N LEU A 57 12.27 1.70 14.23
CA LEU A 57 12.72 0.44 14.82
C LEU A 57 13.54 0.69 16.09
N ALA A 58 14.48 1.64 16.03
CA ALA A 58 15.29 2.03 17.18
C ALA A 58 14.41 2.62 18.31
N ALA A 59 13.42 3.46 17.98
CA ALA A 59 12.47 4.00 18.94
C ALA A 59 11.65 2.91 19.66
N VAL A 60 11.16 1.91 18.92
CA VAL A 60 10.45 0.75 19.46
C VAL A 60 11.37 -0.06 20.39
N LEU A 61 12.59 -0.36 19.96
CA LEU A 61 13.57 -1.09 20.79
C LEU A 61 13.97 -0.31 22.05
N ALA A 62 14.13 1.00 21.95
CA ALA A 62 14.37 1.87 23.10
C ALA A 62 13.18 1.85 24.06
N ALA A 63 11.94 1.99 23.57
CA ALA A 63 10.74 1.94 24.40
C ALA A 63 10.62 0.59 25.15
N LEU A 64 10.86 -0.54 24.46
CA LEU A 64 10.86 -1.88 25.06
C LEU A 64 11.99 -2.04 26.10
N GLY A 65 13.19 -1.57 25.79
CA GLY A 65 14.33 -1.60 26.72
C GLY A 65 14.06 -0.77 27.98
N GLY A 66 13.50 0.43 27.82
CA GLY A 66 13.15 1.32 28.92
C GLY A 66 12.06 0.71 29.81
N ALA A 67 11.02 0.14 29.20
CA ALA A 67 9.98 -0.60 29.91
C ALA A 67 10.56 -1.79 30.70
N ALA A 68 11.50 -2.54 30.12
CA ALA A 68 12.15 -3.66 30.80
C ALA A 68 12.97 -3.22 32.02
N VAL A 69 13.67 -2.08 31.95
CA VAL A 69 14.45 -1.50 33.07
C VAL A 69 13.54 -1.00 34.19
N LEU A 70 12.40 -0.39 33.85
CA LEU A 70 11.45 0.16 34.82
C LEU A 70 10.63 -0.94 35.51
N ILE A 71 10.05 -1.85 34.73
CA ILE A 71 9.13 -2.89 35.22
C ILE A 71 9.90 -4.04 35.87
N ARG A 72 11.13 -4.33 35.41
CA ARG A 72 12.00 -5.41 35.90
C ARG A 72 11.26 -6.76 35.99
N PRO A 73 10.76 -7.29 34.86
CA PRO A 73 10.04 -8.57 34.82
C PRO A 73 10.92 -9.75 35.28
N GLN A 74 12.25 -9.62 35.24
CA GLN A 74 13.21 -10.64 35.70
C GLN A 74 13.09 -10.97 37.20
N LEU A 75 12.50 -10.06 37.98
CA LEU A 75 12.23 -10.29 39.40
C LEU A 75 11.08 -11.31 39.63
N GLY A 76 10.49 -11.86 38.56
CA GLY A 76 9.72 -13.10 38.60
C GLY A 76 8.30 -12.99 39.20
N THR A 77 7.83 -11.78 39.52
CA THR A 77 6.46 -11.57 39.99
C THR A 77 5.48 -11.57 38.83
N ALA A 78 4.41 -12.38 38.93
CA ALA A 78 3.43 -12.56 37.85
C ALA A 78 2.85 -11.22 37.36
N LYS A 79 2.54 -10.29 38.28
CA LYS A 79 2.03 -8.95 37.95
C LYS A 79 2.98 -8.17 37.04
N ARG A 80 4.29 -8.21 37.30
CA ARG A 80 5.30 -7.49 36.51
C ARG A 80 5.48 -8.10 35.12
N CYS A 81 5.39 -9.43 35.01
CA CYS A 81 5.42 -10.11 33.73
C CYS A 81 4.19 -9.75 32.87
N TRP A 82 2.99 -9.73 33.47
CA TRP A 82 1.76 -9.29 32.80
C TRP A 82 1.85 -7.83 32.34
N LEU A 83 2.36 -6.95 33.20
CA LEU A 83 2.55 -5.55 32.86
C LEU A 83 3.54 -5.38 31.70
N MET A 84 4.68 -6.09 31.72
CA MET A 84 5.65 -6.05 30.62
C MET A 84 5.04 -6.57 29.30
N SER A 85 4.28 -7.66 29.35
CA SER A 85 3.57 -8.21 28.19
C SER A 85 2.60 -7.18 27.60
N ALA A 86 1.77 -6.54 28.44
CA ALA A 86 0.85 -5.51 28.00
C ALA A 86 1.58 -4.31 27.38
N VAL A 87 2.64 -3.82 28.02
CA VAL A 87 3.44 -2.70 27.49
C VAL A 87 4.10 -3.06 26.17
N ALA A 88 4.67 -4.25 26.04
CA ALA A 88 5.28 -4.68 24.79
C ALA A 88 4.26 -4.74 23.64
N ALA A 89 3.06 -5.27 23.90
CA ALA A 89 2.00 -5.33 22.91
C ALA A 89 1.52 -3.93 22.48
N VAL A 90 1.38 -3.00 23.43
CA VAL A 90 1.01 -1.61 23.15
C VAL A 90 2.10 -0.90 22.34
N VAL A 91 3.37 -1.09 22.68
CA VAL A 91 4.48 -0.48 21.93
C VAL A 91 4.49 -0.96 20.48
N PHE A 92 4.31 -2.25 20.21
CA PHE A 92 4.22 -2.76 18.84
C PHE A 92 2.98 -2.24 18.11
N ALA A 93 1.81 -2.20 18.76
CA ALA A 93 0.59 -1.67 18.17
C ALA A 93 0.73 -0.18 17.80
N LEU A 94 1.34 0.63 18.67
CA LEU A 94 1.65 2.04 18.41
C LEU A 94 2.67 2.18 17.27
N GLY A 95 3.67 1.30 17.22
CA GLY A 95 4.63 1.23 16.11
C GLY A 95 3.92 1.00 14.78
N THR A 96 3.04 0.01 14.70
CA THR A 96 2.23 -0.29 13.50
C THR A 96 1.37 0.92 13.10
N GLY A 97 0.66 1.53 14.05
CA GLY A 97 -0.15 2.71 13.81
C GLY A 97 0.66 3.91 13.31
N THR A 98 1.90 4.06 13.79
CA THR A 98 2.82 5.12 13.33
C THR A 98 3.21 4.90 11.87
N VAL A 99 3.51 3.67 11.46
CA VAL A 99 3.79 3.36 10.05
C VAL A 99 2.61 3.72 9.16
N TRP A 100 1.39 3.36 9.56
CA TRP A 100 0.19 3.72 8.78
C TRP A 100 0.04 5.22 8.59
N GLN A 101 0.28 6.03 9.64
CA GLN A 101 0.23 7.49 9.53
C GLN A 101 1.29 8.02 8.55
N LEU A 102 2.54 7.55 8.68
CA LEU A 102 3.65 7.97 7.82
C LEU A 102 3.39 7.64 6.34
N VAL A 103 2.92 6.42 6.04
CA VAL A 103 2.64 5.98 4.66
C VAL A 103 1.42 6.67 4.08
N SER A 104 0.39 6.92 4.90
CA SER A 104 -0.84 7.58 4.44
C SER A 104 -0.64 9.03 4.02
N GLY A 105 0.36 9.73 4.60
CA GLY A 105 0.67 11.13 4.26
C GLY A 105 1.61 11.32 3.07
N ASP A 106 2.07 10.23 2.44
CA ASP A 106 3.06 10.30 1.35
C ASP A 106 2.40 10.55 -0.01
N ASP A 107 2.17 11.80 -0.41
CA ASP A 107 1.52 12.16 -1.69
C ASP A 107 2.45 12.08 -2.93
N ARG A 108 3.46 11.20 -2.89
CA ARG A 108 4.38 10.96 -4.01
C ARG A 108 3.67 10.57 -5.31
N THR A 109 4.19 11.09 -6.41
CA THR A 109 3.73 10.84 -7.80
C THR A 109 4.58 9.79 -8.52
N ASP A 110 5.12 8.84 -7.77
CA ASP A 110 5.90 7.71 -8.30
C ASP A 110 5.07 6.77 -9.20
N THR A 111 3.74 6.91 -9.15
CA THR A 111 2.79 6.12 -9.93
C THR A 111 2.46 6.69 -11.32
N ILE A 112 2.99 7.87 -11.70
CA ILE A 112 2.74 8.46 -13.03
C ILE A 112 3.32 7.56 -14.12
N VAL A 113 2.50 7.23 -15.13
CA VAL A 113 2.97 6.49 -16.31
C VAL A 113 3.66 7.46 -17.26
N GLY A 114 4.93 7.22 -17.56
CA GLY A 114 5.70 8.02 -18.53
C GLY A 114 6.27 9.35 -17.98
N ALA A 115 6.79 10.18 -18.88
CA ALA A 115 7.43 11.45 -18.54
C ALA A 115 6.38 12.57 -18.36
N PRO A 116 6.23 13.16 -17.16
CA PRO A 116 5.21 14.17 -16.91
C PRO A 116 5.48 15.48 -17.67
N LEU A 117 4.41 16.10 -18.15
CA LEU A 117 4.43 17.34 -18.93
C LEU A 117 3.87 18.48 -18.08
N MET A 118 4.75 19.43 -17.71
CA MET A 118 4.37 20.56 -16.86
C MET A 118 4.20 21.85 -17.66
N LYS A 119 4.93 21.98 -18.77
CA LYS A 119 4.91 23.16 -19.63
C LYS A 119 4.75 22.75 -21.10
N PRO A 120 4.20 23.62 -21.95
CA PRO A 120 4.16 23.38 -23.40
C PRO A 120 5.56 23.11 -23.99
N ALA A 121 6.59 23.74 -23.43
CA ALA A 121 7.98 23.54 -23.82
C ALA A 121 8.50 22.10 -23.56
N ASP A 122 7.96 21.40 -22.56
CA ASP A 122 8.34 20.01 -22.28
C ASP A 122 7.81 19.07 -23.36
N ALA A 123 6.58 19.29 -23.82
CA ALA A 123 5.99 18.52 -24.91
C ALA A 123 6.76 18.75 -26.22
N ASP A 124 7.14 20.00 -26.49
CA ASP A 124 7.94 20.38 -27.65
C ASP A 124 9.34 19.75 -27.64
N ARG A 125 9.98 19.68 -26.48
CA ARG A 125 11.28 19.01 -26.30
C ARG A 125 11.13 17.52 -26.59
N TYR A 126 10.17 16.86 -25.96
CA TYR A 126 9.95 15.42 -26.11
C TYR A 126 9.64 15.03 -27.56
N VAL A 127 8.76 15.76 -28.24
CA VAL A 127 8.41 15.53 -29.64
C VAL A 127 9.63 15.66 -30.56
N ARG A 128 10.49 16.66 -30.33
CA ARG A 128 11.72 16.84 -31.14
C ARG A 128 12.74 15.72 -30.91
N GLU A 129 12.89 15.27 -29.67
CA GLU A 129 13.83 14.20 -29.29
C GLU A 129 13.40 12.85 -29.86
N GLU A 130 12.11 12.51 -29.79
CA GLU A 130 11.61 11.20 -30.20
C GLU A 130 11.27 11.09 -31.70
N LEU A 131 10.61 12.10 -32.29
CA LEU A 131 10.13 12.04 -33.69
C LEU A 131 11.10 12.68 -34.69
N GLY A 132 12.19 13.27 -34.21
CA GLY A 132 13.23 13.92 -34.98
C GLY A 132 12.83 15.28 -35.56
N PRO A 133 13.65 15.85 -36.47
CA PRO A 133 13.51 17.24 -36.92
C PRO A 133 12.43 17.47 -37.99
N LYS A 134 11.82 16.40 -38.52
CA LYS A 134 10.78 16.53 -39.55
C LYS A 134 9.52 17.15 -38.93
N PRO A 135 8.80 18.04 -39.63
CA PRO A 135 7.59 18.66 -39.11
C PRO A 135 6.53 17.59 -38.78
N VAL A 136 5.88 17.76 -37.63
CA VAL A 136 4.79 16.92 -37.12
C VAL A 136 3.63 17.85 -36.82
N ARG A 137 2.41 17.50 -37.24
CA ARG A 137 1.22 18.28 -36.89
C ARG A 137 0.86 18.00 -35.44
N LYS A 138 0.80 19.05 -34.63
CA LYS A 138 0.44 18.95 -33.21
C LYS A 138 -1.06 19.15 -33.08
N ILE A 139 -1.71 18.27 -32.35
CA ILE A 139 -3.15 18.38 -32.04
C ILE A 139 -3.28 18.62 -30.54
N PRO A 140 -3.46 19.89 -30.10
CA PRO A 140 -3.74 20.19 -28.70
C PRO A 140 -4.98 19.45 -28.22
N THR A 141 -4.83 18.70 -27.13
CA THR A 141 -5.83 17.80 -26.58
C THR A 141 -5.97 18.07 -25.09
N GLY A 142 -7.19 18.32 -24.63
CA GLY A 142 -7.51 18.46 -23.22
C GLY A 142 -8.56 17.44 -22.77
N VAL A 143 -8.56 17.16 -21.48
CA VAL A 143 -9.41 16.17 -20.81
C VAL A 143 -10.03 16.79 -19.55
N PHE A 144 -11.32 16.51 -19.34
CA PHE A 144 -12.04 16.83 -18.12
C PHE A 144 -12.80 15.59 -17.66
N ILE A 145 -12.55 15.15 -16.42
CA ILE A 145 -13.09 13.92 -15.87
C ILE A 145 -14.21 14.25 -14.90
N GLN A 146 -15.36 13.63 -15.11
CA GLN A 146 -16.53 13.79 -14.25
C GLN A 146 -16.64 12.68 -13.22
N GLY A 147 -16.19 11.47 -13.56
CA GLY A 147 -16.31 10.31 -12.68
C GLY A 147 -15.22 9.28 -12.94
N VAL A 148 -14.78 8.67 -11.84
CA VAL A 148 -13.86 7.53 -11.83
C VAL A 148 -14.37 6.52 -10.82
N LYS A 149 -14.57 5.28 -11.25
CA LYS A 149 -15.02 4.18 -10.40
C LYS A 149 -14.22 2.93 -10.71
N LEU A 150 -13.46 2.44 -9.73
CA LEU A 150 -12.83 1.12 -9.83
C LEU A 150 -13.93 0.07 -9.57
N THR A 151 -14.24 -0.73 -10.57
CA THR A 151 -15.30 -1.76 -10.52
C THR A 151 -14.77 -3.15 -10.19
N GLY A 152 -13.46 -3.35 -10.33
CA GLY A 152 -12.78 -4.58 -9.95
C GLY A 152 -11.26 -4.38 -9.83
N PRO A 153 -10.50 -5.47 -9.69
CA PRO A 153 -9.04 -5.41 -9.52
C PRO A 153 -8.30 -4.96 -10.78
N GLU A 154 -8.92 -5.10 -11.95
CA GLU A 154 -8.31 -4.71 -13.23
C GLU A 154 -9.23 -3.86 -14.10
N GLU A 155 -10.32 -3.35 -13.54
CA GLU A 155 -11.35 -2.64 -14.29
C GLU A 155 -11.69 -1.30 -13.63
N VAL A 156 -11.66 -0.25 -14.45
CA VAL A 156 -12.03 1.11 -14.05
C VAL A 156 -12.96 1.73 -15.07
N GLN A 157 -14.04 2.32 -14.58
CA GLN A 157 -14.97 3.11 -15.36
C GLN A 157 -14.62 4.59 -15.23
N VAL A 158 -14.46 5.27 -16.35
CA VAL A 158 -14.13 6.69 -16.41
C VAL A 158 -15.05 7.38 -17.40
N ASN A 159 -15.62 8.51 -17.00
CA ASN A 159 -16.45 9.33 -17.88
C ASN A 159 -16.08 10.81 -17.79
N GLY A 160 -16.32 11.52 -18.88
CA GLY A 160 -16.03 12.94 -18.96
C GLY A 160 -15.98 13.44 -20.39
N TYR A 161 -15.20 14.49 -20.60
CA TYR A 161 -15.05 15.18 -21.88
C TYR A 161 -13.59 15.18 -22.32
N VAL A 162 -13.39 15.01 -23.62
CA VAL A 162 -12.12 15.24 -24.30
C VAL A 162 -12.35 16.28 -25.38
N TRP A 163 -11.40 17.20 -25.57
CA TRP A 163 -11.48 18.20 -26.63
C TRP A 163 -10.17 18.34 -27.36
N GLN A 164 -10.26 18.76 -28.62
CA GLN A 164 -9.11 19.01 -29.47
C GLN A 164 -9.24 20.33 -30.22
N HIS A 165 -8.10 20.95 -30.47
CA HIS A 165 -7.96 22.10 -31.35
C HIS A 165 -7.31 21.70 -32.67
N TYR A 166 -7.90 22.09 -33.79
CA TYR A 166 -7.43 21.77 -35.14
C TYR A 166 -7.12 23.03 -35.93
N ASP A 167 -5.95 23.03 -36.56
CA ASP A 167 -5.63 23.93 -37.65
C ASP A 167 -6.26 23.43 -38.96
N GLU A 168 -6.40 24.31 -39.96
CA GLU A 168 -6.99 23.96 -41.26
C GLU A 168 -6.24 22.85 -42.00
N SER A 169 -4.96 22.63 -41.65
CA SER A 169 -4.13 21.56 -42.22
C SER A 169 -4.46 20.15 -41.71
N VAL A 170 -5.27 20.01 -40.66
CA VAL A 170 -5.59 18.70 -40.07
C VAL A 170 -6.76 18.05 -40.82
N PRO A 171 -6.57 16.88 -41.46
CA PRO A 171 -7.64 16.19 -42.17
C PRO A 171 -8.80 15.81 -41.24
N ARG A 172 -10.02 15.74 -41.77
CA ARG A 172 -11.19 15.28 -41.00
C ARG A 172 -11.04 13.87 -40.43
N THR A 173 -10.26 13.01 -41.08
CA THR A 173 -9.99 11.62 -40.65
C THR A 173 -9.12 11.56 -39.39
N SER A 174 -8.37 12.63 -39.13
CA SER A 174 -7.52 12.80 -37.96
C SER A 174 -8.25 13.48 -36.78
N GLN A 175 -9.51 13.89 -36.99
CA GLN A 175 -10.28 14.56 -35.96
C GLN A 175 -10.95 13.56 -35.03
N GLY A 176 -10.36 13.38 -33.85
CA GLY A 176 -10.93 12.61 -32.75
C GLY A 176 -9.83 12.03 -31.87
N VAL A 177 -10.27 11.31 -30.84
CA VAL A 177 -9.38 10.60 -29.94
C VAL A 177 -9.82 9.15 -29.86
N ALA A 178 -8.85 8.24 -29.98
CA ALA A 178 -9.04 6.83 -29.69
C ALA A 178 -8.40 6.48 -28.34
N PHE A 179 -9.05 5.60 -27.59
CA PHE A 179 -8.67 5.08 -26.29
C PHE A 179 -8.41 3.57 -26.43
N PRO A 180 -7.18 3.15 -26.79
CA PRO A 180 -6.87 1.77 -27.18
C PRO A 180 -7.09 0.71 -26.07
N GLU A 181 -7.22 1.13 -24.81
CA GLU A 181 -7.43 0.23 -23.66
C GLU A 181 -8.91 -0.01 -23.33
N ALA A 182 -9.82 0.70 -24.01
CA ALA A 182 -11.25 0.48 -23.89
C ALA A 182 -11.75 -0.47 -25.01
N PRO A 183 -12.62 -1.45 -24.70
CA PRO A 183 -13.26 -2.29 -25.72
C PRO A 183 -13.99 -1.47 -26.79
N ASP A 184 -14.69 -0.41 -26.39
CA ASP A 184 -15.34 0.57 -27.26
C ASP A 184 -14.54 1.89 -27.28
N GLY A 185 -13.26 1.78 -27.66
CA GLY A 185 -12.23 2.80 -27.48
C GLY A 185 -12.27 4.01 -28.42
N TYR A 186 -13.44 4.53 -28.80
CA TYR A 186 -13.54 5.81 -29.50
C TYR A 186 -14.29 6.84 -28.66
N ALA A 187 -13.85 8.09 -28.68
CA ALA A 187 -14.59 9.17 -28.05
C ALA A 187 -16.02 9.20 -28.63
N GLY A 188 -17.03 9.17 -27.75
CA GLY A 188 -18.43 8.90 -28.12
C GLY A 188 -19.09 10.00 -28.94
N LYS A 189 -20.03 10.74 -28.34
CA LYS A 189 -20.84 11.75 -29.04
C LYS A 189 -20.11 13.09 -29.08
N GLU A 190 -19.98 13.72 -30.27
CA GLU A 190 -19.55 15.12 -30.38
C GLU A 190 -20.59 16.01 -29.67
N VAL A 191 -20.15 16.79 -28.70
CA VAL A 191 -21.02 17.62 -27.84
C VAL A 191 -20.99 19.07 -28.26
N TYR A 192 -19.83 19.57 -28.71
CA TYR A 192 -19.70 20.94 -29.19
C TYR A 192 -18.62 21.07 -30.26
N SER A 193 -18.81 22.07 -31.13
CA SER A 193 -17.87 22.44 -32.19
C SER A 193 -17.99 23.93 -32.48
N PHE A 194 -16.88 24.66 -32.39
CA PHE A 194 -16.84 26.10 -32.67
C PHE A 194 -15.46 26.54 -33.17
N ARG A 195 -15.42 27.64 -33.93
CA ARG A 195 -14.15 28.28 -34.32
C ARG A 195 -13.74 29.30 -33.26
N ARG A 196 -12.48 29.24 -32.82
CA ARG A 196 -11.87 30.23 -31.94
C ARG A 196 -11.54 31.52 -32.70
N ALA A 197 -11.29 32.59 -31.96
CA ALA A 197 -10.87 33.88 -32.52
C ALA A 197 -9.54 33.81 -33.30
N ASP A 198 -8.70 32.82 -32.99
CA ASP A 198 -7.44 32.53 -33.71
C ASP A 198 -7.64 31.68 -34.99
N GLY A 199 -8.90 31.39 -35.37
CA GLY A 199 -9.25 30.62 -36.55
C GLY A 199 -9.26 29.09 -36.36
N ARG A 200 -8.75 28.57 -35.22
CA ARG A 200 -8.69 27.13 -34.98
C ARG A 200 -10.07 26.56 -34.69
N LEU A 201 -10.35 25.38 -35.24
CA LEU A 201 -11.57 24.62 -34.97
C LEU A 201 -11.41 23.87 -33.65
N THR A 202 -12.30 24.10 -32.69
CA THR A 202 -12.37 23.35 -31.45
C THR A 202 -13.53 22.38 -31.51
N LYS A 203 -13.29 21.12 -31.17
CA LYS A 203 -14.33 20.09 -31.02
C LYS A 203 -14.18 19.38 -29.69
N GLY A 204 -15.31 19.02 -29.08
CA GLY A 204 -15.36 18.26 -27.83
C GLY A 204 -16.29 17.07 -27.91
N TRP A 205 -15.91 15.98 -27.26
CA TRP A 205 -16.65 14.72 -27.19
C TRP A 205 -16.87 14.33 -25.75
N HIS A 206 -18.04 13.77 -25.46
CA HIS A 206 -18.28 13.07 -24.22
C HIS A 206 -17.91 11.59 -24.38
N PHE A 207 -17.23 11.04 -23.38
CA PHE A 207 -16.88 9.62 -23.33
C PHE A 207 -17.36 8.99 -22.02
N ASN A 208 -17.65 7.70 -22.10
CA ASN A 208 -17.89 6.83 -20.96
C ASN A 208 -17.21 5.50 -21.28
N LEU A 209 -16.10 5.22 -20.61
CA LEU A 209 -15.17 4.16 -20.96
C LEU A 209 -15.04 3.19 -19.79
N THR A 210 -15.00 1.91 -20.11
CA THR A 210 -14.52 0.86 -19.21
C THR A 210 -13.11 0.47 -19.67
N LEU A 211 -12.11 0.81 -18.86
CA LEU A 211 -10.70 0.56 -19.15
C LEU A 211 -10.24 -0.67 -18.38
N ARG A 212 -9.44 -1.52 -19.03
CA ARG A 212 -8.76 -2.65 -18.38
C ARG A 212 -7.32 -2.29 -18.06
N GLN A 213 -7.00 -2.19 -16.77
CA GLN A 213 -5.73 -1.66 -16.27
C GLN A 213 -5.22 -2.49 -15.12
N ARG A 214 -3.90 -2.68 -15.06
CA ARG A 214 -3.29 -3.44 -13.98
C ARG A 214 -2.98 -2.51 -12.81
N PHE A 215 -3.64 -2.74 -11.68
CA PHE A 215 -3.42 -2.05 -10.42
C PHE A 215 -2.52 -2.86 -9.47
N ASP A 216 -1.85 -2.18 -8.53
CA ASP A 216 -0.98 -2.82 -7.54
C ASP A 216 -1.63 -2.79 -6.14
N TYR A 217 -2.12 -3.93 -5.69
CA TYR A 217 -2.76 -4.09 -4.39
C TYR A 217 -1.84 -4.64 -3.29
N HIS A 218 -0.51 -4.71 -3.51
CA HIS A 218 0.42 -5.20 -2.49
C HIS A 218 0.26 -4.47 -1.15
N ARG A 219 -0.03 -3.16 -1.21
CA ARG A 219 -0.20 -2.28 -0.03
C ARG A 219 -1.65 -2.15 0.46
N TYR A 220 -2.60 -2.95 -0.04
CA TYR A 220 -4.01 -2.88 0.34
C TYR A 220 -4.22 -3.03 1.87
N PRO A 221 -5.01 -2.15 2.54
CA PRO A 221 -5.87 -1.10 2.00
C PRO A 221 -5.22 0.30 1.98
N LEU A 222 -3.93 0.43 2.30
CA LEU A 222 -3.18 1.69 2.23
C LEU A 222 -2.60 1.90 0.82
N ASP A 223 -3.29 1.40 -0.20
CA ASP A 223 -2.90 1.44 -1.59
C ASP A 223 -3.20 2.79 -2.25
N LYS A 224 -2.34 3.15 -3.18
CA LYS A 224 -2.50 4.28 -4.10
C LYS A 224 -2.40 3.71 -5.51
N GLN A 225 -3.32 4.14 -6.36
CA GLN A 225 -3.36 3.70 -7.75
C GLN A 225 -3.22 4.91 -8.66
N ASN A 226 -2.77 4.66 -9.88
CA ASN A 226 -2.87 5.63 -10.96
C ASN A 226 -3.84 5.09 -11.99
N VAL A 227 -4.92 5.84 -12.24
CA VAL A 227 -5.84 5.58 -13.35
C VAL A 227 -5.37 6.44 -14.51
N TRP A 228 -5.04 5.82 -15.64
CA TRP A 228 -4.54 6.57 -16.80
C TRP A 228 -5.50 6.51 -17.98
N LEU A 229 -5.58 7.58 -18.77
CA LEU A 229 -6.22 7.56 -20.07
C LEU A 229 -5.13 7.62 -21.13
N ARG A 230 -4.92 6.49 -21.81
CA ARG A 230 -4.07 6.40 -23.00
C ARG A 230 -4.84 6.94 -24.20
N MET A 231 -4.28 7.91 -24.92
CA MET A 231 -4.93 8.58 -26.04
C MET A 231 -4.11 8.48 -27.32
N TRP A 232 -4.78 8.08 -28.41
CA TRP A 232 -4.24 8.01 -29.76
C TRP A 232 -4.94 9.00 -30.69
N THR A 233 -4.24 9.40 -31.74
CA THR A 233 -4.84 9.98 -32.93
C THR A 233 -5.72 8.94 -33.62
N THR A 234 -6.83 9.35 -34.24
CA THR A 234 -7.67 8.44 -35.04
C THR A 234 -7.01 8.05 -36.36
N SER A 235 -6.10 8.87 -36.86
CA SER A 235 -5.26 8.55 -38.02
C SER A 235 -3.99 7.84 -37.57
N ALA A 236 -3.78 6.61 -38.07
CA ALA A 236 -2.61 5.78 -37.74
C ALA A 236 -1.40 6.03 -38.65
N PHE A 237 -1.56 6.76 -39.75
CA PHE A 237 -0.57 6.84 -40.84
C PHE A 237 -0.05 8.23 -41.15
N GLU A 238 -0.55 9.25 -40.45
CA GLU A 238 -0.14 10.64 -40.61
C GLU A 238 0.91 11.02 -39.55
N ARG A 239 1.83 11.95 -39.87
CA ARG A 239 2.82 12.47 -38.90
C ARG A 239 2.15 13.48 -37.96
N GLU A 240 1.35 12.97 -37.04
CA GLU A 240 0.57 13.75 -36.09
C GLU A 240 0.88 13.31 -34.66
N VAL A 241 0.80 14.25 -33.72
CA VAL A 241 1.03 13.96 -32.31
C VAL A 241 0.05 14.73 -31.44
N LEU A 242 -0.53 14.05 -30.47
CA LEU A 242 -1.35 14.69 -29.45
C LEU A 242 -0.45 15.46 -28.50
N VAL A 243 -0.74 16.74 -28.27
CA VAL A 243 -0.04 17.56 -27.28
C VAL A 243 -1.04 18.03 -26.23
N PRO A 244 -0.66 18.16 -24.94
CA PRO A 244 -1.61 18.61 -23.92
C PRO A 244 -2.01 20.07 -24.16
N ASP A 245 -3.32 20.36 -24.14
CA ASP A 245 -3.86 21.72 -24.19
C ASP A 245 -3.76 22.40 -22.82
N LEU A 246 -2.53 22.62 -22.34
CA LEU A 246 -2.28 23.22 -21.02
C LEU A 246 -2.85 24.65 -20.89
N ALA A 247 -3.08 25.34 -22.01
CA ALA A 247 -3.70 26.66 -22.04
C ALA A 247 -5.19 26.64 -21.69
N GLY A 248 -5.85 25.48 -21.79
CA GLY A 248 -7.24 25.26 -21.37
C GLY A 248 -7.43 25.13 -19.85
N TYR A 249 -6.34 25.10 -19.08
CA TYR A 249 -6.34 24.93 -17.63
C TYR A 249 -5.77 26.17 -16.92
N PRO A 250 -6.01 26.31 -15.61
CA PRO A 250 -5.18 27.20 -14.79
C PRO A 250 -3.69 26.87 -14.94
N PRO A 251 -2.77 27.81 -14.63
CA PRO A 251 -1.34 27.57 -14.75
C PRO A 251 -0.93 26.24 -14.10
N TRP A 252 -0.44 25.31 -14.92
CA TRP A 252 -0.22 23.93 -14.51
C TRP A 252 0.82 23.86 -13.37
N LYS A 253 0.47 23.13 -12.30
CA LYS A 253 1.27 22.98 -11.10
C LYS A 253 1.40 21.48 -10.80
N PRO A 254 2.58 21.01 -10.37
CA PRO A 254 2.74 19.65 -9.86
C PRO A 254 1.75 19.38 -8.72
N HIS A 255 1.22 18.16 -8.66
CA HIS A 255 0.26 17.70 -7.64
C HIS A 255 -1.09 18.45 -7.60
N ALA A 256 -1.35 19.34 -8.57
CA ALA A 256 -2.68 19.91 -8.72
C ALA A 256 -3.65 18.87 -9.30
N LYS A 257 -4.94 19.09 -9.05
CA LYS A 257 -6.05 18.22 -9.49
C LYS A 257 -6.82 18.87 -10.64
N TYR A 258 -6.10 19.39 -11.63
CA TYR A 258 -6.72 20.02 -12.79
C TYR A 258 -7.44 18.99 -13.64
N GLY A 259 -8.49 19.39 -14.37
CA GLY A 259 -9.23 18.48 -15.26
C GLY A 259 -10.02 17.39 -14.55
N LEU A 260 -10.36 17.60 -13.28
CA LEU A 260 -11.29 16.77 -12.51
C LEU A 260 -12.45 17.65 -12.04
N ASP A 261 -13.64 17.07 -11.96
CA ASP A 261 -14.76 17.66 -11.22
C ASP A 261 -14.40 17.79 -9.72
N GLU A 262 -14.74 18.93 -9.11
CA GLU A 262 -14.44 19.18 -7.70
C GLU A 262 -15.23 18.26 -6.78
N ASP A 263 -16.45 17.89 -7.18
CA ASP A 263 -17.38 17.03 -6.43
C ASP A 263 -17.32 15.57 -6.90
N ILE A 264 -16.20 15.15 -7.51
CA ILE A 264 -16.05 13.78 -8.02
C ILE A 264 -16.28 12.74 -6.93
N VAL A 265 -17.36 11.98 -7.07
CA VAL A 265 -17.69 10.88 -6.15
C VAL A 265 -16.94 9.63 -6.59
N SER A 266 -15.70 9.50 -6.12
CA SER A 266 -14.90 8.30 -6.30
C SER A 266 -15.16 7.33 -5.14
N ALA A 267 -16.06 6.36 -5.35
CA ALA A 267 -16.56 5.42 -4.34
C ALA A 267 -15.44 4.72 -3.53
N GLY A 268 -15.07 5.27 -2.36
CA GLY A 268 -14.01 4.73 -1.50
C GLY A 268 -12.58 5.17 -1.88
N TRP A 269 -12.43 6.11 -2.80
CA TRP A 269 -11.16 6.64 -3.30
C TRP A 269 -11.13 8.17 -3.22
N SER A 270 -9.94 8.77 -3.21
CA SER A 270 -9.77 10.22 -3.21
C SER A 270 -8.63 10.62 -4.17
N PRO A 271 -8.89 11.46 -5.19
CA PRO A 271 -7.85 11.95 -6.09
C PRO A 271 -6.86 12.87 -5.37
N TYR A 272 -5.56 12.66 -5.60
CA TYR A 272 -4.50 13.46 -5.01
C TYR A 272 -3.59 14.16 -6.04
N TYR A 273 -3.60 13.74 -7.32
CA TYR A 273 -2.98 14.50 -8.41
C TYR A 273 -3.62 14.22 -9.78
N THR A 274 -3.39 15.12 -10.73
CA THR A 274 -3.48 14.83 -12.17
C THR A 274 -2.23 15.24 -12.92
N ALA A 275 -1.90 14.52 -14.00
CA ALA A 275 -0.73 14.80 -14.81
C ALA A 275 -0.92 14.36 -16.27
N PHE A 276 -0.60 15.24 -17.21
CA PHE A 276 -0.30 14.80 -18.56
C PHE A 276 1.10 14.20 -18.61
N SER A 277 1.28 13.15 -19.42
CA SER A 277 2.60 12.56 -19.64
C SER A 277 2.73 11.96 -21.03
N TYR A 278 3.97 11.73 -21.46
CA TYR A 278 4.28 10.91 -22.63
C TYR A 278 4.88 9.58 -22.20
N ALA A 279 4.38 8.49 -22.76
CA ALA A 279 5.01 7.18 -22.66
C ALA A 279 5.36 6.68 -24.05
N ARG A 280 6.47 5.94 -24.14
CA ARG A 280 6.90 5.30 -25.38
C ARG A 280 6.38 3.87 -25.42
N HIS A 281 5.63 3.55 -26.48
CA HIS A 281 5.27 2.18 -26.80
C HIS A 281 6.01 1.70 -28.05
N ASN A 282 6.75 0.61 -27.89
CA ASN A 282 7.44 -0.06 -28.99
C ASN A 282 6.53 -1.14 -29.56
N TYR A 283 5.89 -0.85 -30.67
CA TYR A 283 5.11 -1.85 -31.40
C TYR A 283 6.03 -2.71 -32.26
N ASN A 284 5.82 -4.02 -32.18
CA ASN A 284 6.49 -5.01 -33.03
C ASN A 284 5.74 -5.27 -34.35
N ILE A 285 4.78 -4.41 -34.70
CA ILE A 285 3.92 -4.52 -35.88
C ILE A 285 3.96 -3.23 -36.69
N THR A 286 3.58 -3.29 -37.97
CA THR A 286 3.55 -2.14 -38.87
C THR A 286 2.16 -1.56 -39.12
N PHE A 287 1.12 -2.21 -38.56
CA PHE A 287 -0.29 -1.95 -38.89
C PHE A 287 -0.57 -1.95 -40.41
N GLY A 288 0.27 -2.64 -41.20
CA GLY A 288 0.18 -2.67 -42.67
C GLY A 288 0.76 -1.44 -43.39
N GLY A 289 1.32 -0.46 -42.65
CA GLY A 289 1.93 0.74 -43.22
C GLY A 289 3.40 0.54 -43.60
N ALA A 290 3.77 0.86 -44.85
CA ALA A 290 5.14 0.70 -45.36
C ALA A 290 6.18 1.57 -44.62
N ASP A 291 5.75 2.71 -44.07
CA ASP A 291 6.60 3.67 -43.36
C ASP A 291 6.64 3.47 -41.84
N TYR A 292 5.82 2.56 -41.29
CA TYR A 292 5.83 2.22 -39.87
C TYR A 292 6.86 1.12 -39.63
N ARG A 293 8.07 1.48 -39.18
CA ARG A 293 9.13 0.50 -38.87
C ARG A 293 9.06 0.06 -37.40
N PRO A 294 8.93 -1.25 -37.11
CA PRO A 294 9.03 -1.77 -35.75
C PRO A 294 10.40 -1.43 -35.16
N GLY A 295 10.44 -0.78 -33.99
CA GLY A 295 11.69 -0.42 -33.30
C GLY A 295 12.46 0.79 -33.86
N GLY A 296 11.92 1.55 -34.83
CA GLY A 296 12.50 2.82 -35.27
C GLY A 296 12.20 3.99 -34.32
N SER A 297 12.79 5.17 -34.55
CA SER A 297 12.47 6.47 -33.93
C SER A 297 11.07 7.00 -34.32
N SER A 298 10.13 6.09 -34.52
CA SER A 298 8.72 6.27 -34.83
C SER A 298 7.87 5.48 -33.83
N GLY A 299 8.38 5.27 -32.60
CA GLY A 299 7.53 4.86 -31.50
C GLY A 299 6.42 5.88 -31.38
N ALA A 300 5.16 5.42 -31.46
CA ALA A 300 4.03 6.31 -31.32
C ALA A 300 4.17 7.00 -29.96
N THR A 301 4.42 8.30 -29.98
CA THR A 301 4.43 9.11 -28.76
C THR A 301 2.98 9.28 -28.36
N GLU A 302 2.62 8.65 -27.25
CA GLU A 302 1.23 8.58 -26.80
C GLU A 302 1.02 9.49 -25.64
N LEU A 303 -0.04 10.28 -25.73
CA LEU A 303 -0.42 11.18 -24.66
C LEU A 303 -1.22 10.40 -23.62
N TYR A 304 -0.77 10.50 -22.37
CA TYR A 304 -1.43 9.95 -21.21
C TYR A 304 -2.00 11.07 -20.36
N TYR A 305 -3.15 10.82 -19.78
CA TYR A 305 -3.70 11.63 -18.70
C TYR A 305 -3.82 10.77 -17.44
N ASN A 306 -3.05 11.10 -16.41
CA ASN A 306 -2.91 10.31 -15.19
C ASN A 306 -3.75 10.93 -14.08
N ILE A 307 -4.40 10.08 -13.30
CA ILE A 307 -5.22 10.44 -12.15
C ILE A 307 -4.74 9.58 -10.99
N GLY A 308 -3.98 10.20 -10.08
CA GLY A 308 -3.58 9.55 -8.85
C GLY A 308 -4.76 9.47 -7.89
N VAL A 309 -5.15 8.26 -7.49
CA VAL A 309 -6.20 8.01 -6.50
C VAL A 309 -5.65 7.27 -5.29
N SER A 310 -6.02 7.73 -4.10
CA SER A 310 -5.67 7.11 -2.82
C SER A 310 -6.91 6.47 -2.21
N ARG A 311 -6.79 5.27 -1.64
CA ARG A 311 -7.94 4.61 -1.02
C ARG A 311 -8.32 5.33 0.28
N LEU A 312 -9.61 5.44 0.55
CA LEU A 312 -10.15 5.77 1.88
C LEU A 312 -9.96 4.58 2.82
N TYR A 313 -8.71 4.31 3.18
CA TYR A 313 -8.26 3.08 3.81
C TYR A 313 -8.86 2.81 5.19
N LYS A 314 -9.29 3.86 5.92
CA LYS A 314 -9.79 3.75 7.30
C LYS A 314 -10.96 2.78 7.43
N GLY A 315 -11.90 2.79 6.48
CA GLY A 315 -13.06 1.91 6.49
C GLY A 315 -12.67 0.43 6.39
N PRO A 316 -12.05 -0.01 5.28
CA PRO A 316 -11.58 -1.37 5.12
C PRO A 316 -10.62 -1.83 6.23
N LEU A 317 -9.71 -0.95 6.65
CA LEU A 317 -8.73 -1.25 7.70
C LEU A 317 -9.41 -1.51 9.06
N ILE A 318 -10.30 -0.63 9.51
CA ILE A 318 -11.00 -0.79 10.80
C ILE A 318 -11.88 -2.03 10.79
N GLY A 319 -12.59 -2.30 9.69
CA GLY A 319 -13.42 -3.49 9.55
C GLY A 319 -12.61 -4.78 9.73
N LYS A 320 -11.50 -4.92 9.00
CA LYS A 320 -10.63 -6.10 9.07
C LYS A 320 -9.88 -6.19 10.41
N LEU A 321 -9.46 -5.07 10.98
CA LEU A 321 -8.85 -5.04 12.33
C LEU A 321 -9.83 -5.47 13.42
N LEU A 322 -11.10 -5.06 13.35
CA LEU A 322 -12.11 -5.44 14.33
C LEU A 322 -12.34 -6.96 14.32
N GLN A 323 -12.51 -7.54 13.12
CA GLN A 323 -12.64 -8.98 12.94
C GLN A 323 -11.39 -9.74 13.41
N SER A 324 -10.20 -9.26 13.03
CA SER A 324 -8.93 -9.83 13.45
C SER A 324 -8.76 -9.78 14.99
N THR A 325 -9.16 -8.67 15.61
CA THR A 325 -9.12 -8.49 17.07
C THR A 325 -10.08 -9.44 17.78
N PHE A 326 -11.29 -9.63 17.25
CA PHE A 326 -12.24 -10.59 17.80
C PHE A 326 -11.68 -12.01 17.81
N ILE A 327 -11.12 -12.45 16.68
CA ILE A 327 -10.44 -13.75 16.57
C ILE A 327 -9.28 -13.84 17.56
N ALA A 328 -8.49 -12.77 17.70
CA ALA A 328 -7.37 -12.73 18.62
C ALA A 328 -7.82 -12.87 20.10
N VAL A 329 -8.88 -12.19 20.50
CA VAL A 329 -9.44 -12.32 21.86
C VAL A 329 -9.93 -13.74 22.12
N VAL A 330 -10.63 -14.35 21.17
CA VAL A 330 -11.12 -15.73 21.28
C VAL A 330 -9.96 -16.73 21.38
N MET A 331 -8.91 -16.56 20.57
CA MET A 331 -7.67 -17.33 20.65
C MET A 331 -6.96 -17.17 22.00
N PHE A 332 -6.92 -15.96 22.53
CA PHE A 332 -6.34 -15.68 23.84
C PHE A 332 -7.12 -16.37 24.95
N MET A 333 -8.46 -16.33 24.91
CA MET A 333 -9.32 -17.03 25.88
C MET A 333 -9.08 -18.54 25.86
N ALA A 334 -8.82 -19.13 24.69
CA ALA A 334 -8.53 -20.56 24.56
C ALA A 334 -7.28 -21.00 25.35
N LEU A 335 -6.29 -20.13 25.57
CA LEU A 335 -5.11 -20.42 26.39
C LEU A 335 -5.41 -20.58 27.89
N PHE A 336 -6.56 -20.10 28.36
CA PHE A 336 -7.01 -20.26 29.76
C PHE A 336 -7.79 -21.55 29.98
N VAL A 337 -8.32 -22.15 28.92
CA VAL A 337 -9.13 -23.37 28.98
C VAL A 337 -8.26 -24.60 29.26
N HIS A 338 -7.02 -24.63 28.76
CA HIS A 338 -6.09 -25.73 29.00
C HIS A 338 -5.28 -25.53 30.29
N THR A 339 -5.43 -26.45 31.23
CA THR A 339 -4.76 -26.48 32.55
C THR A 339 -4.39 -27.91 32.91
N ARG A 340 -3.16 -28.12 33.42
CA ARG A 340 -2.73 -29.42 33.99
C ARG A 340 -3.09 -29.57 35.47
N ASP A 341 -3.59 -28.52 36.12
CA ASP A 341 -4.00 -28.57 37.52
C ASP A 341 -5.27 -29.44 37.68
N ALA A 342 -5.10 -30.60 38.33
CA ALA A 342 -6.14 -31.59 38.60
C ALA A 342 -7.36 -31.02 39.38
N LYS A 343 -7.21 -29.88 40.07
CA LYS A 343 -8.33 -29.20 40.76
C LYS A 343 -9.13 -28.26 39.85
N LYS A 344 -8.53 -27.80 38.75
CA LYS A 344 -9.19 -26.95 37.73
C LYS A 344 -9.68 -27.76 36.53
N HIS A 345 -9.07 -28.92 36.28
CA HIS A 345 -9.44 -29.88 35.24
C HIS A 345 -10.94 -30.28 35.23
N PRO A 346 -11.62 -30.46 36.37
CA PRO A 346 -13.03 -30.83 36.39
C PRO A 346 -13.99 -29.70 35.97
N ARG A 347 -13.55 -28.43 36.01
CA ARG A 347 -14.43 -27.28 35.72
C ARG A 347 -14.59 -26.97 34.23
N PHE A 348 -13.65 -27.40 33.40
CA PHE A 348 -13.64 -27.05 31.97
C PHE A 348 -13.88 -28.24 31.04
N GLY A 349 -13.62 -29.49 31.44
CA GLY A 349 -13.97 -30.69 30.65
C GLY A 349 -13.40 -30.78 29.23
N PHE A 350 -12.43 -29.92 28.90
CA PHE A 350 -11.90 -29.77 27.55
C PHE A 350 -10.94 -30.91 27.20
N SER A 351 -11.24 -31.66 26.14
CA SER A 351 -10.38 -32.70 25.60
C SER A 351 -9.48 -32.17 24.48
N THR A 352 -8.41 -32.89 24.15
CA THR A 352 -7.57 -32.58 22.98
C THR A 352 -8.40 -32.48 21.69
N TRP A 353 -9.46 -33.28 21.57
CA TRP A 353 -10.41 -33.23 20.47
C TRP A 353 -11.11 -31.87 20.35
N THR A 354 -11.59 -31.32 21.46
CA THR A 354 -12.24 -29.99 21.45
C THR A 354 -11.29 -28.86 21.04
N ALA A 355 -9.99 -28.98 21.35
CA ALA A 355 -8.97 -28.04 20.88
C ALA A 355 -8.74 -28.13 19.37
N ILE A 356 -8.74 -29.35 18.81
CA ILE A 356 -8.65 -29.57 17.35
C ILE A 356 -9.85 -28.92 16.66
N SER A 357 -11.07 -29.24 17.11
CA SER A 357 -12.29 -28.70 16.51
C SER A 357 -12.32 -27.17 16.55
N PHE A 358 -11.93 -26.57 17.67
CA PHE A 358 -11.84 -25.12 17.81
C PHE A 358 -10.82 -24.49 16.85
N ALA A 359 -9.64 -25.10 16.70
CA ALA A 359 -8.63 -24.62 15.75
C ALA A 359 -9.14 -24.67 14.31
N VAL A 360 -9.78 -25.77 13.90
CA VAL A 360 -10.37 -25.90 12.56
C VAL A 360 -11.45 -24.84 12.32
N SER A 361 -12.32 -24.58 13.31
CA SER A 361 -13.35 -23.54 13.20
C SER A 361 -12.74 -22.14 13.03
N LEU A 362 -11.69 -21.80 13.79
CA LEU A 362 -11.02 -20.51 13.65
C LEU A 362 -10.28 -20.37 12.32
N LEU A 363 -9.65 -21.44 11.83
CA LEU A 363 -8.99 -21.44 10.52
C LEU A 363 -9.99 -21.15 9.40
N LEU A 364 -11.18 -21.77 9.45
CA LEU A 364 -12.24 -21.51 8.48
C LEU A 364 -12.65 -20.03 8.46
N VAL A 365 -12.82 -19.41 9.63
CA VAL A 365 -13.18 -17.98 9.72
C VAL A 365 -12.12 -17.09 9.05
N ILE A 366 -10.83 -17.37 9.26
CA ILE A 366 -9.75 -16.58 8.65
C ILE A 366 -9.68 -16.84 7.13
N VAL A 367 -9.89 -18.07 6.67
CA VAL A 367 -9.90 -18.39 5.23
C VAL A 367 -11.03 -17.67 4.50
N VAL A 368 -12.22 -17.59 5.10
CA VAL A 368 -13.32 -16.78 4.56
C VAL A 368 -12.92 -15.31 4.51
N ASP A 369 -12.33 -14.77 5.59
CA ASP A 369 -11.87 -13.37 5.64
C ASP A 369 -10.84 -13.03 4.55
N GLN A 370 -9.95 -13.97 4.23
CA GLN A 370 -8.97 -13.84 3.14
C GLN A 370 -9.62 -13.90 1.76
N THR A 371 -10.66 -14.73 1.59
CA THR A 371 -11.40 -14.83 0.33
C THR A 371 -12.05 -13.50 -0.02
N ASP A 372 -12.62 -12.80 0.97
CA ASP A 372 -13.17 -11.45 0.80
C ASP A 372 -12.11 -10.42 0.37
N VAL A 373 -10.88 -10.53 0.88
CA VAL A 373 -9.76 -9.66 0.45
C VAL A 373 -9.40 -9.96 -1.00
N ARG A 374 -9.34 -11.24 -1.37
CA ARG A 374 -9.01 -11.70 -2.72
C ARG A 374 -10.06 -11.31 -3.77
N GLU A 375 -11.33 -11.23 -3.39
CA GLU A 375 -12.38 -10.73 -4.28
C GLU A 375 -12.14 -9.26 -4.68
N ILE A 376 -11.62 -8.45 -3.75
CA ILE A 376 -11.34 -7.02 -3.98
C ILE A 376 -10.05 -6.82 -4.76
N THR A 377 -8.99 -7.56 -4.41
CA THR A 377 -7.64 -7.34 -4.96
C THR A 377 -7.34 -8.20 -6.18
N GLY A 378 -8.10 -9.26 -6.42
CA GLY A 378 -7.86 -10.21 -7.51
C GLY A 378 -6.56 -11.00 -7.35
N ASP A 379 -5.99 -11.40 -8.48
CA ASP A 379 -4.79 -12.25 -8.60
C ASP A 379 -3.46 -11.50 -8.42
N THR A 380 -3.47 -10.35 -7.75
CA THR A 380 -2.22 -9.69 -7.34
C THR A 380 -1.38 -10.59 -6.41
N SER A 381 -0.09 -10.28 -6.32
CA SER A 381 0.80 -10.82 -5.28
C SER A 381 0.21 -10.64 -3.87
N MET A 382 0.85 -11.27 -2.88
CA MET A 382 0.41 -11.19 -1.48
C MET A 382 0.12 -9.75 -1.05
N THR A 383 -1.07 -9.53 -0.48
CA THR A 383 -1.51 -8.22 -0.03
C THR A 383 -1.13 -8.00 1.43
N TYR A 384 -0.97 -6.75 1.85
CA TYR A 384 -0.59 -6.39 3.22
C TYR A 384 -1.51 -7.02 4.29
N LEU A 385 -2.83 -7.01 4.10
CA LEU A 385 -3.76 -7.62 5.07
C LEU A 385 -3.63 -9.14 5.19
N GLU A 386 -3.18 -9.84 4.14
CA GLU A 386 -2.99 -11.29 4.22
C GLU A 386 -1.85 -11.67 5.17
N TYR A 387 -0.89 -10.77 5.42
CA TYR A 387 0.12 -10.98 6.46
C TYR A 387 -0.49 -11.03 7.87
N PHE A 388 -1.61 -10.35 8.11
CA PHE A 388 -2.29 -10.43 9.41
C PHE A 388 -2.93 -11.80 9.61
N ALA A 389 -3.55 -12.33 8.55
CA ALA A 389 -4.04 -13.70 8.54
C ALA A 389 -2.89 -14.71 8.73
N ILE A 390 -1.72 -14.52 8.09
CA ILE A 390 -0.54 -15.37 8.35
C ILE A 390 -0.12 -15.34 9.82
N ALA A 391 -0.05 -14.16 10.44
CA ALA A 391 0.30 -14.05 11.86
C ALA A 391 -0.69 -14.82 12.74
N GLN A 392 -1.98 -14.75 12.42
CA GLN A 392 -3.02 -15.51 13.12
C GLN A 392 -2.90 -17.01 12.88
N TYR A 393 -2.58 -17.47 11.67
CA TYR A 393 -2.31 -18.89 11.40
C TYR A 393 -1.17 -19.44 12.23
N ILE A 394 -0.04 -18.71 12.28
CA ILE A 394 1.11 -19.09 13.13
C ILE A 394 0.68 -19.22 14.59
N LEU A 395 -0.14 -18.29 15.10
CA LEU A 395 -0.63 -18.34 16.47
C LEU A 395 -1.65 -19.46 16.71
N ILE A 396 -2.57 -19.75 15.78
CA ILE A 396 -3.51 -20.87 15.92
C ILE A 396 -2.72 -22.17 16.03
N THR A 397 -1.76 -22.38 15.12
CA THR A 397 -0.88 -23.55 15.15
C THR A 397 -0.07 -23.61 16.45
N GLY A 398 0.44 -22.47 16.93
CA GLY A 398 1.17 -22.39 18.20
C GLY A 398 0.31 -22.72 19.43
N ILE A 399 -0.90 -22.16 19.53
CA ILE A 399 -1.87 -22.45 20.59
C ILE A 399 -2.26 -23.93 20.57
N PHE A 400 -2.47 -24.47 19.37
CA PHE A 400 -2.82 -25.87 19.18
C PHE A 400 -1.68 -26.81 19.61
N ALA A 401 -0.46 -26.54 19.15
CA ALA A 401 0.73 -27.27 19.59
C ALA A 401 0.90 -27.20 21.11
N ASN A 402 0.66 -26.02 21.70
CA ASN A 402 0.67 -25.83 23.15
C ASN A 402 -0.38 -26.71 23.86
N ALA A 403 -1.60 -26.80 23.34
CA ALA A 403 -2.65 -27.65 23.91
C ALA A 403 -2.29 -29.15 23.86
N ILE A 404 -1.74 -29.64 22.74
CA ILE A 404 -1.30 -31.04 22.62
C ILE A 404 -0.16 -31.34 23.60
N LEU A 405 0.86 -30.48 23.64
CA LEU A 405 2.04 -30.68 24.51
C LEU A 405 1.67 -30.64 26.00
N LEU A 406 0.70 -29.82 26.39
CA LEU A 406 0.15 -29.83 27.76
C LEU A 406 -0.76 -31.04 28.00
N GLY A 407 -1.38 -31.61 26.97
CA GLY A 407 -2.20 -32.82 27.08
C GLY A 407 -1.41 -34.13 27.09
N SER A 408 -0.16 -34.14 26.60
CA SER A 408 0.69 -35.34 26.58
C SER A 408 1.42 -35.56 27.91
N ASP A 409 2.02 -36.75 28.10
CA ASP A 409 2.90 -37.03 29.26
C ASP A 409 4.29 -36.38 29.14
N THR A 410 4.55 -35.67 28.04
CA THR A 410 5.83 -35.02 27.80
C THR A 410 6.01 -33.82 28.73
N ARG A 411 7.13 -33.81 29.46
CA ARG A 411 7.47 -32.68 30.34
C ARG A 411 8.19 -31.59 29.57
N VAL A 412 7.59 -30.41 29.50
CA VAL A 412 8.17 -29.22 28.85
C VAL A 412 8.24 -28.10 29.89
N PRO A 413 9.39 -27.95 30.59
CA PRO A 413 9.53 -27.02 31.72
C PRO A 413 9.09 -25.56 31.47
N PRO A 414 9.37 -24.92 30.32
CA PRO A 414 8.90 -23.56 30.07
C PRO A 414 7.38 -23.45 29.85
N LEU A 415 6.73 -24.52 29.39
CA LEU A 415 5.29 -24.58 29.12
C LEU A 415 4.49 -24.86 30.41
N GLU A 416 5.06 -25.68 31.29
CA GLU A 416 4.49 -26.00 32.61
C GLU A 416 4.67 -24.89 33.64
N TRP A 417 5.53 -23.92 33.35
CA TRP A 417 5.82 -22.84 34.27
C TRP A 417 4.56 -22.05 34.64
N ARG A 418 4.19 -22.14 35.93
CA ARG A 418 3.00 -21.50 36.52
C ARG A 418 1.71 -21.77 35.73
N ASP A 419 1.50 -23.02 35.31
CA ASP A 419 0.26 -23.46 34.66
C ASP A 419 0.00 -22.69 33.36
N ASN A 420 0.89 -22.88 32.37
CA ASN A 420 0.80 -22.28 31.05
C ASN A 420 0.91 -20.73 31.03
N LEU A 421 1.67 -20.15 31.97
CA LEU A 421 1.78 -18.69 32.08
C LEU A 421 2.57 -18.08 30.93
N LEU A 422 3.63 -18.76 30.46
CA LEU A 422 4.51 -18.21 29.42
C LEU A 422 3.77 -17.98 28.09
N PRO A 423 3.03 -18.95 27.51
CA PRO A 423 2.24 -18.71 26.29
C PRO A 423 1.18 -17.62 26.45
N ARG A 424 0.53 -17.52 27.63
CA ARG A 424 -0.41 -16.44 27.95
C ARG A 424 0.26 -15.07 27.94
N LEU A 425 1.48 -14.96 28.47
CA LEU A 425 2.23 -13.70 28.47
C LEU A 425 2.78 -13.33 27.09
N LEU A 426 3.14 -14.31 26.27
CA LEU A 426 3.73 -14.06 24.95
C LEU A 426 2.70 -13.83 23.85
N TYR A 427 1.45 -14.26 24.05
CA TYR A 427 0.39 -14.17 23.05
C TYR A 427 0.26 -12.78 22.40
N TRP A 428 -0.01 -11.75 23.19
CA TRP A 428 -0.22 -10.39 22.69
C TRP A 428 1.05 -9.76 22.10
N PRO A 429 2.22 -9.83 22.77
CA PRO A 429 3.48 -9.35 22.19
C PRO A 429 3.86 -10.03 20.88
N ILE A 430 3.64 -11.34 20.74
CA ILE A 430 3.94 -12.05 19.49
C ILE A 430 2.98 -11.61 18.39
N LEU A 431 1.66 -11.56 18.65
CA LEU A 431 0.68 -11.14 17.65
C LEU A 431 0.97 -9.73 17.12
N THR A 432 1.03 -8.76 18.04
CA THR A 432 1.27 -7.35 17.70
C THR A 432 2.67 -7.12 17.15
N GLY A 433 3.67 -7.87 17.64
CA GLY A 433 5.03 -7.86 17.12
C GLY A 433 5.13 -8.40 15.69
N LEU A 434 4.39 -9.46 15.35
CA LEU A 434 4.28 -9.97 13.98
C LEU A 434 3.58 -8.97 13.07
N PHE A 435 2.49 -8.35 13.53
CA PHE A 435 1.84 -7.27 12.78
C PHE A 435 2.81 -6.12 12.51
N PHE A 436 3.56 -5.68 13.52
CA PHE A 436 4.56 -4.64 13.35
C PHE A 436 5.68 -5.07 12.38
N ALA A 437 6.21 -6.28 12.52
CA ALA A 437 7.25 -6.81 11.66
C ALA A 437 6.82 -6.89 10.19
N PHE A 438 5.62 -7.40 9.92
CA PHE A 438 5.07 -7.45 8.56
C PHE A 438 4.75 -6.06 8.01
N THR A 439 4.31 -5.14 8.85
CA THR A 439 4.10 -3.73 8.46
C THR A 439 5.42 -3.07 8.06
N MET A 440 6.50 -3.31 8.81
CA MET A 440 7.83 -2.87 8.43
C MET A 440 8.32 -3.54 7.15
N LEU A 441 8.11 -4.85 6.99
CA LEU A 441 8.50 -5.59 5.79
C LEU A 441 7.90 -4.97 4.52
N VAL A 442 6.60 -4.72 4.51
CA VAL A 442 5.86 -4.23 3.34
C VAL A 442 6.09 -2.75 3.02
N PHE A 443 6.30 -1.90 4.03
CA PHE A 443 6.34 -0.45 3.83
C PHE A 443 7.72 0.19 4.00
N ALA A 444 8.67 -0.48 4.64
CA ALA A 444 10.02 0.05 4.84
C ALA A 444 11.07 -0.53 3.90
N PHE A 445 10.89 -1.79 3.46
CA PHE A 445 11.92 -2.53 2.73
C PHE A 445 11.55 -2.83 1.27
N ASP A 446 10.27 -2.70 0.90
CA ASP A 446 9.73 -2.70 -0.46
C ASP A 446 9.33 -1.27 -0.90
#